data_AF-A0A2E7R012-F1
#
_entry.id   AF-A0A2E7R012-F1
#
_cell.length_a   1.000
_cell.length_b   1.000
_cell.length_c   1.000
_cell.angle_alpha   90.00
_cell.angle_beta   90.00
_cell.angle_gamma   90.00
#
_symmetry.space_group_name_H-M   'P 1'
#
loop_
_entity.id
_entity.type
_entity.pdbx_description
1 polymer ?
#
loop_
_entity_poly.entity_id
_entity_poly.type
_entity_poly.pdbx_seq_one_letter_code
_entity_poly.pdbx_strand_id
1 'polypeptide(L)'
;MCGIVGLYLKNPSLEDRLGALFSPMLIEMTDRGPDSAGFAIYGDEVADGYVKISLQQHTDKNFSWKNLVVWLTEKLGEEVDLSENATAAVIRVKTTE
;
A
#
# COMPACT_ATOMS: atom_id res chain seq x y z
N MET A 1 25.79 -2.12 3.92
CA MET A 1 24.91 -3.02 4.70
C MET A 1 23.50 -2.42 4.60
N CYS A 2 22.43 -3.10 4.97
CA CYS A 2 21.09 -2.46 5.02
C CYS A 2 20.49 -2.72 6.40
N GLY A 3 19.85 -1.72 7.00
CA GLY A 3 19.11 -1.84 8.26
C GLY A 3 17.62 -1.98 8.01
N ILE A 4 16.93 -2.77 8.85
CA ILE A 4 15.47 -2.91 8.82
C ILE A 4 14.97 -2.69 10.25
N VAL A 5 13.89 -1.92 10.38
CA VAL A 5 13.22 -1.66 11.65
C VAL A 5 11.70 -1.64 11.44
N GLY A 6 10.94 -2.08 12.45
CA GLY A 6 9.48 -2.10 12.41
C GLY A 6 8.88 -1.58 13.71
N LEU A 7 7.77 -0.86 13.61
CA LEU A 7 7.01 -0.32 14.74
C LEU A 7 5.57 -0.85 14.65
N TYR A 8 5.14 -1.58 15.68
CA TYR A 8 3.77 -2.09 15.81
C TYR A 8 3.09 -1.45 17.02
N LEU A 9 2.12 -0.56 16.76
CA LEU A 9 1.38 0.14 17.79
C LEU A 9 0.17 -0.72 18.22
N LYS A 10 0.16 -1.16 19.48
CA LYS A 10 -0.98 -1.87 20.08
C LYS A 10 -2.05 -0.94 20.65
N ASN A 11 -1.72 0.33 20.83
CA ASN A 11 -2.63 1.34 21.34
C ASN A 11 -3.06 2.25 20.18
N PRO A 12 -4.34 2.20 19.76
CA PRO A 12 -4.86 3.04 18.69
C PRO A 12 -4.68 4.54 18.94
N SER A 13 -4.60 4.97 20.20
CA SER A 13 -4.39 6.39 20.54
C SER A 13 -3.00 6.93 20.19
N LEU A 14 -2.13 6.12 19.58
CA LEU A 14 -0.78 6.50 19.16
C LEU A 14 -0.62 6.53 17.64
N GLU A 15 -1.64 6.14 16.87
CA GLU A 15 -1.57 6.03 15.40
C GLU A 15 -1.31 7.38 14.73
N ASP A 16 -1.90 8.45 15.26
CA ASP A 16 -1.66 9.84 14.83
C ASP A 16 -0.20 10.28 15.03
N ARG A 17 0.53 9.62 15.94
CA ARG A 17 1.94 9.85 16.24
C ARG A 17 2.88 8.88 15.53
N LEU A 18 2.39 8.00 14.65
CA LEU A 18 3.18 6.96 13.99
C LEU A 18 4.46 7.53 13.36
N GLY A 19 4.34 8.59 12.56
CA GLY A 19 5.49 9.22 11.91
C GLY A 19 6.53 9.76 12.89
N ALA A 20 6.08 10.40 13.98
CA ALA A 20 6.97 10.96 15.00
C ALA A 20 7.70 9.86 15.81
N LEU A 21 7.04 8.72 16.03
CA LEU A 21 7.63 7.57 16.72
C LEU A 21 8.59 6.78 15.81
N PHE A 22 8.28 6.68 14.52
CA PHE A 22 9.04 5.88 13.57
C PHE A 22 10.27 6.61 13.01
N SER A 23 10.19 7.92 12.80
CA SER A 23 11.30 8.73 12.28
C SER A 23 12.64 8.55 13.00
N PRO A 24 12.74 8.63 14.35
CA PRO A 24 14.01 8.42 15.04
C PRO A 24 14.57 7.01 14.81
N MET A 25 13.71 6.00 14.69
CA MET A 25 14.13 4.62 14.40
C MET A 25 14.77 4.51 13.01
N LEU A 26 14.25 5.23 12.01
CA LEU A 26 14.85 5.30 10.67
C LEU A 26 16.20 6.02 10.70
N ILE A 27 16.31 7.10 11.47
CA ILE A 27 17.57 7.85 11.62
C ILE A 27 18.67 6.95 12.17
N GLU A 28 18.40 6.15 13.21
CA GLU A 28 19.35 5.19 13.77
C GLU A 28 19.80 4.10 12.77
N MET A 29 19.00 3.82 11.74
CA MET A 29 19.39 2.88 10.68
C MET A 29 20.38 3.47 9.67
N THR A 30 20.62 4.78 9.69
CA THR A 30 21.55 5.48 8.79
C THR A 30 22.98 4.93 8.88
N ASP A 31 23.42 4.56 10.08
CA ASP A 31 24.73 3.92 10.32
C ASP A 31 24.85 2.55 9.63
N ARG A 32 23.73 1.91 9.33
CA ARG A 32 23.69 0.64 8.61
C ARG A 32 23.57 0.83 7.10
N GLY A 33 23.20 2.01 6.60
CA GLY A 33 23.09 2.34 5.18
C GLY A 33 22.40 3.70 4.96
N PRO A 34 23.12 4.76 4.56
CA PRO A 34 22.58 6.12 4.51
C PRO A 34 21.91 6.51 3.19
N ASP A 35 22.06 5.69 2.15
CA ASP A 35 21.77 6.09 0.77
C ASP A 35 20.26 6.23 0.48
N SER A 36 19.42 5.47 1.18
CA SER A 36 17.96 5.53 1.02
C SER A 36 17.24 4.92 2.22
N ALA A 37 16.00 5.39 2.43
CA ALA A 37 15.05 4.79 3.36
C ALA A 37 13.69 4.64 2.65
N GLY A 38 12.92 3.63 3.03
CA GLY A 38 11.58 3.39 2.51
C GLY A 38 10.70 2.75 3.56
N PHE A 39 9.40 3.02 3.49
CA PHE A 39 8.40 2.38 4.32
C PHE A 39 7.12 2.15 3.51
N ALA A 40 6.37 1.13 3.89
CA ALA A 40 5.07 0.84 3.32
C ALA A 40 4.00 1.08 4.40
N ILE A 41 2.96 1.82 4.05
CA ILE A 41 1.76 1.94 4.88
C ILE A 41 0.73 0.99 4.28
N TYR A 42 0.33 -0.01 5.05
CA TYR A 42 -0.78 -0.88 4.70
C TYR A 42 -2.07 -0.18 5.11
N GLY A 43 -2.90 0.17 4.12
CA GLY A 43 -4.23 0.72 4.38
C GLY A 43 -5.22 -0.33 4.88
N ASP A 44 -6.44 0.12 5.17
CA ASP A 44 -7.52 -0.65 5.79
C ASP A 44 -7.73 -2.04 5.17
N GLU A 45 -8.11 -3.00 6.02
CA GLU A 45 -8.56 -4.32 5.57
C GLU A 45 -9.78 -4.19 4.65
N VAL A 46 -9.88 -5.11 3.69
CA VAL A 46 -11.08 -5.21 2.86
C VAL A 46 -12.13 -6.05 3.58
N ALA A 47 -13.40 -5.84 3.23
CA ALA A 47 -14.49 -6.65 3.78
C ALA A 47 -14.30 -8.15 3.44
N ASP A 48 -14.92 -9.02 4.22
CA ASP A 48 -14.95 -10.45 3.94
C ASP A 48 -15.48 -10.73 2.52
N GLY A 49 -14.87 -11.70 1.84
CA GLY A 49 -15.18 -12.00 0.45
C GLY A 49 -14.63 -10.96 -0.53
N TYR A 50 -13.64 -10.17 -0.14
CA TYR A 50 -12.86 -9.32 -1.05
C TYR A 50 -11.37 -9.64 -0.99
N VAL A 51 -10.69 -9.41 -2.11
CA VAL A 51 -9.23 -9.43 -2.22
C VAL A 51 -8.73 -8.02 -2.53
N LYS A 52 -7.69 -7.59 -1.80
CA LYS A 52 -6.99 -6.32 -2.01
C LYS A 52 -5.72 -6.54 -2.83
N ILE A 53 -5.60 -5.84 -3.95
CA ILE A 53 -4.43 -5.89 -4.84
C ILE A 53 -3.80 -4.50 -4.89
N SER A 54 -2.52 -4.38 -4.54
CA SER A 54 -1.77 -3.14 -4.68
C SER A 54 -0.82 -3.25 -5.87
N LEU A 55 -0.99 -2.35 -6.84
CA LEU A 55 -0.21 -2.29 -8.07
C LEU A 55 0.54 -0.96 -8.15
N GLN A 56 1.76 -1.00 -8.69
CA GLN A 56 2.59 0.16 -8.94
C GLN A 56 3.00 0.18 -10.41
N GLN A 57 2.73 1.29 -11.09
CA GLN A 57 3.26 1.55 -12.42
C GLN A 57 4.55 2.37 -12.31
N HIS A 58 5.60 1.95 -13.01
CA HIS A 58 6.91 2.59 -12.96
C HIS A 58 7.27 3.32 -14.25
N THR A 59 6.71 2.91 -15.40
CA THR A 59 7.16 3.38 -16.72
C THR A 59 6.19 4.36 -17.35
N ASP A 60 4.88 4.10 -17.25
CA ASP A 60 3.85 4.95 -17.84
C ASP A 60 3.09 5.75 -16.77
N LYS A 61 3.36 7.05 -16.68
CA LYS A 61 2.68 7.95 -15.75
C LYS A 61 1.20 8.17 -16.07
N ASN A 62 0.79 7.85 -17.30
CA ASN A 62 -0.58 8.05 -17.79
C ASN A 62 -1.32 6.71 -17.96
N PHE A 63 -0.84 5.65 -17.32
CA PHE A 63 -1.48 4.34 -17.37
C PHE A 63 -2.94 4.44 -16.92
N SER A 64 -3.85 3.95 -17.75
CA SER A 64 -5.29 4.02 -17.45
C SER A 64 -5.68 2.89 -16.49
N TRP A 65 -5.66 3.18 -15.19
CA TRP A 65 -6.19 2.28 -14.15
C TRP A 65 -7.66 1.94 -14.38
N LYS A 66 -8.44 2.90 -14.87
CA LYS A 66 -9.85 2.70 -15.23
C LYS A 66 -10.04 1.62 -16.29
N ASN A 67 -9.19 1.59 -17.33
CA ASN A 67 -9.28 0.55 -18.35
C ASN A 67 -8.95 -0.83 -17.79
N LEU A 68 -8.00 -0.91 -16.86
CA LEU A 68 -7.71 -2.16 -16.15
C LEU A 68 -8.90 -2.63 -15.32
N VAL A 69 -9.58 -1.73 -14.61
CA VAL A 69 -10.77 -2.05 -13.81
C VAL A 69 -11.92 -2.52 -14.70
N VAL A 70 -12.20 -1.83 -15.80
CA VAL A 70 -13.22 -2.27 -16.77
C VAL A 70 -12.92 -3.68 -17.26
N TRP A 71 -11.67 -3.94 -17.65
CA TRP A 71 -11.25 -5.26 -18.08
C TRP A 71 -11.39 -6.33 -16.98
N LEU A 72 -11.05 -6.01 -15.73
CA LEU A 72 -11.21 -6.91 -14.59
C LEU A 72 -12.68 -7.21 -14.30
N THR A 73 -13.54 -6.20 -14.27
CA THR A 73 -14.98 -6.35 -14.07
C THR A 73 -15.59 -7.23 -15.16
N GLU A 74 -15.23 -7.03 -16.42
CA GLU A 74 -15.69 -7.87 -17.54
C GLU A 74 -15.22 -9.33 -17.41
N LYS A 75 -13.99 -9.54 -16.93
CA LYS A 75 -13.41 -10.89 -16.82
C LYS A 75 -13.90 -11.68 -15.62
N LEU A 76 -14.11 -11.00 -14.50
CA LEU A 76 -14.50 -11.63 -13.25
C LEU A 76 -16.02 -11.68 -13.09
N GLY A 77 -16.76 -10.76 -13.72
CA GLY A 77 -18.20 -10.61 -13.51
C GLY A 77 -18.57 -10.11 -12.11
N GLU A 78 -17.57 -9.61 -11.37
CA GLU A 78 -17.68 -9.20 -9.97
C GLU A 78 -17.44 -7.71 -9.80
N GLU A 79 -17.81 -7.19 -8.64
CA GLU A 79 -17.54 -5.81 -8.24
C GLU A 79 -16.03 -5.57 -8.09
N VAL A 80 -15.55 -4.50 -8.71
CA VAL A 80 -14.15 -4.06 -8.64
C VAL A 80 -14.10 -2.57 -8.30
N ASP A 81 -13.59 -2.25 -7.12
CA ASP A 81 -13.34 -0.89 -6.64
C ASP A 81 -11.88 -0.48 -6.88
N LEU A 82 -11.67 0.83 -7.07
CA LEU A 82 -10.38 1.42 -7.41
C LEU A 82 -10.06 2.63 -6.54
N SER A 83 -8.88 2.64 -5.94
CA SER A 83 -8.26 3.82 -5.35
C SER A 83 -6.93 4.11 -6.03
N GLU A 84 -6.88 5.19 -6.82
CA GLU A 84 -5.68 5.65 -7.50
C GLU A 84 -4.90 6.64 -6.61
N ASN A 85 -3.58 6.49 -6.55
CA ASN A 85 -2.66 7.45 -5.93
C ASN A 85 -1.44 7.64 -6.83
N ALA A 86 -1.51 8.66 -7.69
CA ALA A 86 -0.51 8.94 -8.73
C ALA A 86 -0.25 7.69 -9.59
N THR A 87 0.92 7.06 -9.42
CA THR A 87 1.32 5.87 -10.17
C THR A 87 1.07 4.56 -9.42
N ALA A 88 0.45 4.60 -8.25
CA ALA A 88 -0.01 3.44 -7.51
C ALA A 88 -1.52 3.30 -7.61
N ALA A 89 -2.02 2.07 -7.56
CA ALA A 89 -3.44 1.78 -7.45
C ALA A 89 -3.68 0.65 -6.44
N VAL A 90 -4.73 0.81 -5.64
CA VAL A 90 -5.29 -0.26 -4.82
C VAL A 90 -6.62 -0.66 -5.44
N ILE A 91 -6.72 -1.93 -5.82
CA ILE A 91 -7.92 -2.54 -6.39
C ILE A 91 -8.52 -3.48 -5.36
N ARG A 92 -9.83 -3.37 -5.13
CA ARG A 92 -10.57 -4.28 -4.25
C ARG A 92 -11.56 -5.06 -5.10
N VAL A 93 -11.41 -6.38 -5.10
CA VAL A 93 -12.18 -7.27 -5.98
C VAL A 93 -13.04 -8.16 -5.10
N LYS A 94 -14.34 -8.22 -5.36
CA LYS A 94 -15.22 -9.19 -4.71
C LYS A 94 -14.89 -10.59 -5.21
N THR A 95 -14.79 -11.54 -4.31
CA THR A 95 -14.55 -12.95 -4.60
C THR A 95 -15.79 -13.77 -4.25
N THR A 96 -16.20 -14.62 -5.17
CA THR A 96 -17.07 -15.76 -4.87
C THR A 96 -16.22 -16.89 -4.24
N GLU A 97 -16.75 -17.56 -3.22
CA GLU A 97 -16.08 -18.71 -2.56
C GLU A 97 -15.63 -19.79 -3.55
#